data_AF-A0A455T7F0-F1
#
_entry.id   AF-A0A455T7F0-F1
#
_cell.length_a   1.000
_cell.length_b   1.000
_cell.length_c   1.000
_cell.angle_alpha   90.00
_cell.angle_beta   90.00
_cell.angle_gamma   90.00
#
_symmetry.space_group_name_H-M   'P 1'
#
loop_
_entity.id
_entity.type
_entity.pdbx_description
1 polymer ?
#
loop_
_entity_poly.entity_id
_entity_poly.type
_entity_poly.pdbx_seq_one_letter_code
_entity_poly.pdbx_strand_id
1 'polypeptide(L)'
;MYRYKGFDSAQCGDSISALEAAINAWMEAERPRIRHVCQSVLNNHILLSFVYEEMSELEQRLPAQAQTQAGSARSRFLDEDCSEGPPTNPQLPIIPPVVH
;
A
#
# COMPACT_ATOMS: atom_id res chain seq x y z
N MET A 1 -6.26 -8.38 -17.49
CA MET A 1 -7.33 -9.40 -17.51
C MET A 1 -7.51 -9.95 -16.09
N TYR A 2 -8.74 -10.29 -15.67
CA TYR A 2 -8.96 -10.89 -14.35
C TYR A 2 -8.53 -12.35 -14.33
N ARG A 3 -7.82 -12.75 -13.27
CA ARG A 3 -7.34 -14.12 -13.04
C ARG A 3 -7.82 -14.62 -11.68
N TYR A 4 -7.79 -15.94 -11.53
CA TYR A 4 -8.25 -16.64 -10.34
C TYR A 4 -7.15 -17.58 -9.83
N LYS A 5 -6.93 -17.63 -8.51
CA LYS A 5 -6.05 -18.60 -7.86
C LYS A 5 -6.66 -19.07 -6.54
N GLY A 6 -6.64 -20.37 -6.30
CA GLY A 6 -7.15 -20.99 -5.07
C GLY A 6 -6.03 -21.67 -4.29
N PHE A 7 -6.14 -21.64 -2.96
CA PHE A 7 -5.27 -22.34 -2.03
C PHE A 7 -6.14 -23.14 -1.05
N ASP A 8 -5.67 -24.32 -0.67
CA ASP A 8 -6.39 -25.25 0.19
C ASP A 8 -5.44 -25.76 1.29
N SER A 9 -5.87 -25.64 2.55
CA SER A 9 -5.15 -26.17 3.70
C SER A 9 -4.86 -27.68 3.61
N ALA A 10 -5.69 -28.47 2.93
CA ALA A 10 -5.46 -29.91 2.77
C ALA A 10 -4.16 -30.20 2.00
N GLN A 11 -3.81 -29.34 1.04
CA GLN A 11 -2.57 -29.44 0.27
C GLN A 11 -1.35 -28.97 1.08
N CYS A 12 -1.60 -28.28 2.19
CA CYS A 12 -0.58 -27.75 3.10
C CYS A 12 -0.47 -28.59 4.39
N GLY A 13 -0.92 -29.85 4.35
CA GLY A 13 -0.85 -30.77 5.49
C GLY A 13 -1.68 -30.30 6.68
N ASP A 14 -2.82 -29.65 6.43
CA ASP A 14 -3.74 -29.08 7.42
C ASP A 14 -3.10 -28.04 8.35
N SER A 15 -1.91 -27.56 8.00
CA SER A 15 -1.20 -26.53 8.74
C SER A 15 -1.51 -25.16 8.16
N ILE A 16 -2.12 -24.31 9.00
CA ILE A 16 -2.41 -22.92 8.64
C ILE A 16 -1.13 -22.14 8.29
N SER A 17 -0.03 -22.42 8.98
CA SER A 17 1.26 -21.77 8.73
C SER A 17 1.86 -22.17 7.39
N ALA A 18 1.67 -23.43 6.97
CA ALA A 18 2.12 -23.89 5.65
C ALA A 18 1.26 -23.28 4.52
N LEU A 19 -0.05 -23.13 4.75
CA LEU A 19 -0.95 -22.43 3.83
C LEU A 19 -0.55 -20.96 3.67
N GLU A 20 -0.31 -20.26 4.78
CA GLU A 20 0.15 -18.88 4.78
C GLU A 20 1.48 -18.71 4.03
N ALA A 21 2.46 -19.59 4.31
CA ALA A 21 3.74 -19.56 3.62
C ALA A 21 3.60 -19.75 2.10
N ALA A 22 2.72 -20.65 1.65
CA ALA A 22 2.46 -20.87 0.23
C ALA A 22 1.81 -19.64 -0.44
N ILE A 23 0.87 -19.00 0.24
CA ILE A 23 0.21 -17.79 -0.25
C ILE A 23 1.21 -16.63 -0.31
N ASN A 24 2.03 -16.44 0.73
CA ASN A 24 3.06 -15.40 0.77
C ASN A 24 4.10 -15.58 -0.32
N ALA A 25 4.63 -16.80 -0.50
CA ALA A 25 5.57 -17.10 -1.58
C ALA A 25 4.99 -16.76 -2.96
N TRP A 26 3.71 -17.05 -3.18
CA TRP A 26 3.02 -16.64 -4.41
C TRP A 26 2.90 -15.12 -4.54
N MET A 27 2.44 -14.43 -3.50
CA MET A 27 2.28 -12.98 -3.52
C MET A 27 3.60 -12.24 -3.76
N GLU A 28 4.70 -12.75 -3.22
CA GLU A 28 6.04 -12.18 -3.43
C GLU A 28 6.55 -12.40 -4.86
N ALA A 29 6.32 -13.59 -5.41
CA ALA A 29 6.79 -13.96 -6.74
C ALA A 29 6.01 -13.26 -7.86
N GLU A 30 4.68 -13.27 -7.79
CA GLU A 30 3.81 -12.75 -8.86
C GLU A 30 3.39 -11.29 -8.62
N ARG A 31 3.50 -10.79 -7.38
CA ARG A 31 3.00 -9.46 -6.96
C ARG A 31 1.61 -9.13 -7.54
N PRO A 32 0.63 -10.04 -7.38
CA PRO A 32 -0.68 -9.88 -7.99
C PRO A 32 -1.43 -8.70 -7.38
N ARG A 33 -2.15 -7.92 -8.19
CA ARG A 33 -3.05 -6.89 -7.68
C ARG A 33 -4.37 -7.54 -7.27
N ILE A 34 -4.49 -7.87 -5.99
CA ILE A 34 -5.69 -8.53 -5.45
C ILE A 34 -6.91 -7.61 -5.57
N ARG A 35 -8.02 -8.17 -6.06
CA ARG A 35 -9.31 -7.47 -6.22
C ARG A 35 -10.37 -8.03 -5.29
N HIS A 36 -10.36 -9.34 -5.10
CA HIS A 36 -11.29 -10.02 -4.22
C HIS A 36 -10.62 -11.22 -3.55
N VAL A 37 -10.97 -11.47 -2.30
CA VAL A 37 -10.58 -12.67 -1.56
C VAL A 37 -11.84 -13.29 -0.96
N CYS A 38 -12.03 -14.58 -1.20
CA CYS A 38 -13.05 -15.38 -0.52
C CYS A 38 -12.35 -16.40 0.36
N GLN A 39 -12.91 -16.60 1.56
CA GLN A 39 -12.59 -17.74 2.39
C GLN A 39 -13.83 -18.63 2.47
N SER A 40 -13.64 -19.94 2.31
CA SER A 40 -14.65 -20.95 2.62
C SER A 40 -14.02 -22.08 3.42
N VAL A 41 -14.87 -22.87 4.08
CA VAL A 41 -14.45 -24.06 4.82
C VAL A 41 -15.20 -25.26 4.26
N LEU A 42 -14.46 -26.30 3.88
CA LEU A 42 -15.00 -27.56 3.39
C LEU A 42 -14.35 -28.71 4.16
N ASN A 43 -15.15 -29.52 4.86
CA ASN A 43 -14.69 -30.70 5.59
C ASN A 43 -13.49 -30.41 6.52
N ASN A 44 -13.56 -29.35 7.32
CA ASN A 44 -12.49 -28.84 8.20
C ASN A 44 -11.25 -28.27 7.50
N HIS A 45 -11.23 -28.22 6.17
CA HIS A 45 -10.18 -27.57 5.42
C HIS A 45 -10.59 -26.15 5.02
N ILE A 46 -9.67 -25.20 5.14
CA ILE A 46 -9.83 -23.82 4.70
C ILE A 46 -9.45 -23.72 3.23
N LEU A 47 -10.35 -23.17 2.43
CA LEU A 47 -10.08 -22.77 1.04
C LEU A 47 -10.03 -21.25 0.97
N LEU A 48 -8.96 -20.73 0.38
CA LEU A 48 -8.77 -19.31 0.09
C LEU A 48 -8.75 -19.11 -1.42
N SER A 49 -9.62 -18.25 -1.91
CA SER A 49 -9.78 -17.97 -3.34
C SER A 49 -9.51 -16.50 -3.62
N PHE A 50 -8.63 -16.24 -4.56
CA PHE A 50 -8.18 -14.91 -4.94
C PHE A 50 -8.60 -14.60 -6.37
N VAL A 51 -9.26 -13.45 -6.55
CA VAL A 51 -9.43 -12.83 -7.87
C VAL A 51 -8.47 -11.66 -7.94
N TYR A 52 -7.66 -11.62 -8.99
CA TYR A 52 -6.58 -10.63 -9.11
C TYR A 52 -6.44 -10.12 -10.54
N GLU A 53 -5.87 -8.92 -10.67
CA GLU A 53 -5.44 -8.36 -11.94
C GLU A 53 -3.96 -8.69 -12.16
N GLU A 54 -3.64 -9.18 -13.36
CA GLU A 54 -2.26 -9.29 -13.82
C GLU A 54 -1.73 -7.89 -14.14
N MET A 55 -0.73 -7.44 -13.36
CA MET A 55 -0.05 -6.19 -13.65
C MET A 55 0.91 -6.42 -14.81
N SER A 56 0.74 -5.64 -15.88
CA SER A 56 1.64 -5.69 -17.03
C SER A 56 3.05 -5.32 -16.55
N GLU A 57 4.10 -5.95 -17.11
CA GLU A 57 5.51 -5.72 -16.71
C GLU A 57 5.89 -4.23 -16.67
N LEU A 58 5.22 -3.39 -17.46
CA LEU A 58 5.39 -1.94 -17.50
C LEU A 58 4.99 -1.24 -16.19
N GLU A 59 3.89 -1.65 -15.53
CA GLU A 59 3.44 -1.07 -14.26
C GLU A 59 4.31 -1.54 -13.09
N GLN A 60 4.94 -2.72 -13.19
CA GLN A 60 5.86 -3.23 -12.18
C GLN A 60 7.17 -2.42 -12.12
N ARG A 61 7.56 -1.74 -13.20
CA ARG A 61 8.76 -0.88 -13.25
C ARG A 61 8.51 0.55 -12.77
N LEU A 62 7.26 0.99 -12.69
CA LEU A 62 6.92 2.36 -12.27
C LEU A 62 7.25 2.68 -10.80
N PRO A 63 7.09 1.79 -9.80
CA PRO A 63 7.50 2.10 -8.43
C PRO A 63 9.02 2.30 -8.29
N ALA A 64 9.83 1.81 -9.23
CA ALA A 64 11.28 2.02 -9.22
C ALA A 64 11.71 3.42 -9.70
N GLN A 65 10.89 4.12 -10.50
CA GLN A 65 11.19 5.48 -10.97
C GLN A 65 10.60 6.57 -10.06
N ALA A 66 9.54 6.29 -9.31
CA ALA A 66 8.93 7.26 -8.40
C ALA A 66 9.84 7.62 -7.19
N GLN A 67 10.81 6.78 -6.86
CA GLN A 67 11.79 7.06 -5.78
C GLN A 67 13.01 7.86 -6.25
N THR A 68 13.23 8.04 -7.56
CA THR A 68 14.41 8.77 -8.08
C THR A 68 14.16 10.27 -8.27
N GLN A 69 12.95 10.77 -8.00
CA GLN A 69 12.61 12.20 -8.12
C GLN A 69 12.49 12.93 -6.77
N ALA A 70 12.98 12.34 -5.68
CA ALA A 70 13.12 12.97 -4.35
C ALA A 70 14.58 13.29 -3.99
N GLY A 71 15.47 13.39 -5.00
CA GLY A 71 16.90 13.58 -4.78
C GLY A 71 17.59 14.30 -5.93
N SER A 72 17.34 15.60 -6.09
CA SER A 72 18.38 16.58 -6.48
C SER A 72 17.78 17.97 -6.73
N ALA A 73 17.60 18.74 -5.67
CA ALA A 73 17.71 20.20 -5.74
C ALA A 73 18.38 20.70 -4.46
N ARG A 74 19.68 20.39 -4.32
CA ARG A 74 20.52 20.98 -3.28
C ARG A 74 21.03 22.32 -3.79
N SER A 75 20.55 23.44 -3.24
CA SER A 75 21.25 24.72 -3.32
C SER A 75 21.17 25.49 -2.00
N ARG A 76 22.29 25.38 -1.28
CA ARG A 76 22.86 26.19 -0.19
C ARG A 76 22.12 27.49 0.16
N PHE A 77 21.71 27.65 1.42
CA PHE A 77 22.05 28.81 2.26
C PHE A 77 21.90 28.47 3.76
N LEU A 78 22.95 28.86 4.48
CA LEU A 78 23.10 29.19 5.89
C LEU A 78 22.89 28.15 7.02
N ASP A 79 23.97 28.12 7.79
CA ASP A 79 24.18 27.68 9.16
C ASP A 79 23.37 28.54 10.16
N GLU A 80 23.39 28.08 11.41
CA GLU A 80 23.29 28.88 12.63
C GLU A 80 21.90 29.13 13.28
N ASP A 81 21.78 28.47 14.44
CA ASP A 81 21.23 28.95 15.70
C ASP A 81 19.76 28.72 16.08
N CYS A 82 19.66 28.24 17.31
CA CYS A 82 18.49 27.85 18.05
C CYS A 82 17.87 29.08 18.72
N SER A 83 16.81 29.64 18.15
CA SER A 83 15.74 30.32 18.90
C SER A 83 14.68 30.87 17.95
N GLU A 84 13.44 30.40 18.02
CA GLU A 84 12.30 31.24 17.64
C GLU A 84 11.06 30.91 18.47
N GLY A 85 10.54 31.96 19.12
CA GLY A 85 9.36 31.97 19.97
C GLY A 85 8.03 31.93 19.19
N PRO A 86 6.93 32.42 19.79
CA PRO A 86 5.58 31.85 19.68
C PRO A 86 4.92 31.99 18.29
N PRO A 87 3.90 31.15 17.99
CA PRO A 87 3.28 31.12 16.68
C PRO A 87 2.49 32.41 16.44
N THR A 88 2.92 33.22 15.46
CA THR A 88 2.15 34.39 15.01
C THR A 88 1.14 33.97 13.94
N ASN A 89 -0.12 34.07 14.36
CA ASN A 89 -1.39 33.95 13.64
C ASN A 89 -1.38 34.64 12.25
N PRO A 90 -1.85 34.01 11.15
CA PRO A 90 -2.19 34.73 9.94
C PRO A 90 -3.56 35.42 10.11
N GLN A 91 -3.52 36.72 10.39
CA GLN A 91 -4.68 37.59 10.50
C GLN A 91 -5.43 37.68 9.16
N LEU A 92 -6.60 37.04 9.08
CA LEU A 92 -7.55 37.18 7.96
C LEU A 92 -8.12 38.62 7.92
N PRO A 93 -8.46 39.17 6.74
CA PRO A 93 -9.12 40.47 6.66
C PRO A 93 -10.50 40.43 7.32
N ILE A 94 -10.74 41.37 8.24
CA ILE A 94 -11.97 41.54 9.02
C ILE A 94 -13.09 41.99 8.09
N ILE A 95 -14.12 41.17 7.93
CA ILE A 95 -15.41 41.56 7.34
C ILE A 95 -16.34 41.93 8.52
N PRO A 96 -16.84 43.17 8.63
CA PRO A 96 -17.78 43.52 9.69
C PRO A 96 -19.16 42.89 9.42
N PRO A 97 -19.86 42.36 10.45
CA PRO A 97 -21.23 41.90 10.27
C PRO A 97 -22.20 43.08 10.17
N VAL A 98 -22.98 43.13 9.08
CA VAL A 98 -24.17 43.97 8.97
C VAL A 98 -25.21 43.41 9.95
N VAL A 99 -25.53 44.20 10.97
CA VAL A 99 -26.67 43.98 11.84
C VAL A 99 -27.92 44.55 11.17
N HIS A 100 -28.98 43.74 11.07
CA HIS A 100 -30.34 44.25 10.95
C HIS A 100 -31.37 43.27 11.52
#